data_AF-A8ZN41-F1
#
_entry.id   AF-A8ZN41-F1
#
_cell.length_a   1.000
_cell.length_b   1.000
_cell.length_c   1.000
_cell.angle_alpha   90.00
_cell.angle_beta   90.00
_cell.angle_gamma   90.00
#
_symmetry.space_group_name_H-M   'P 1'
#
loop_
_entity.id
_entity.type
_entity.pdbx_description
1 polymer ?
#
loop_
_entity_poly.entity_id
_entity_poly.type
_entity_poly.pdbx_seq_one_letter_code
_entity_poly.pdbx_strand_id
1 'polypeptide(L)' 'MKIHIAKIEVWNGRSFQLIDFQQAQTQESLGAVIREYVAAMGLRLIYWYES' A
#
# COMPACT_ATOMS: atom_id res chain seq x y z
N MET A 1 3.19 19.76 -5.66
CA MET A 1 2.65 18.41 -5.91
C MET A 1 2.49 17.74 -4.55
N LYS A 2 1.29 17.29 -4.19
CA LYS A 2 1.06 16.63 -2.90
C LYS A 2 1.41 15.15 -3.03
N ILE A 3 2.00 14.57 -1.99
CA ILE A 3 2.43 13.18 -1.95
C ILE A 3 1.68 12.53 -0.79
N HIS A 4 1.08 11.38 -1.04
CA HIS A 4 0.58 10.49 0.00
C HIS A 4 1.73 9.62 0.50
N ILE A 5 1.84 9.52 1.83
CA ILE A 5 2.76 8.60 2.49
C ILE A 5 1.90 7.65 3.31
N ALA A 6 2.01 6.36 3.02
CA ALA A 6 1.26 5.33 3.74
C ALA A 6 2.20 4.23 4.21
N LYS A 7 1.84 3.59 5.31
CA LYS A 7 2.42 2.32 5.72
C LYS A 7 1.43 1.20 5.45
N ILE A 8 1.92 0.15 4.80
CA ILE A 8 1.11 -0.99 4.38
C ILE A 8 1.62 -2.23 5.12
N GLU A 9 0.74 -2.90 5.86
CA GLU A 9 1.00 -4.22 6.39
C GLU A 9 0.48 -5.29 5.41
N VAL A 10 1.37 -6.20 5.04
CA VAL A 10 1.10 -7.27 4.07
C VAL A 10 1.52 -8.63 4.61
N TRP A 11 0.87 -9.68 4.10
CA TRP A 11 1.23 -11.07 4.32
C TRP A 11 1.78 -11.69 3.04
N ASN A 12 2.98 -12.28 3.12
CA ASN A 12 3.67 -12.88 1.98
C ASN A 12 3.55 -14.41 1.88
N GLY A 13 2.68 -15.02 2.70
CA GLY A 13 2.58 -16.49 2.82
C GLY A 13 3.39 -17.08 3.98
N ARG A 14 4.32 -16.32 4.56
CA ARG A 14 5.23 -16.79 5.62
C ARG A 14 5.28 -15.87 6.84
N SER A 15 5.30 -14.56 6.63
CA SER A 15 5.38 -13.55 7.68
C SER A 15 4.64 -12.28 7.29
N PHE A 16 4.29 -11.48 8.29
CA PHE A 16 3.85 -10.10 8.08
C PHE A 16 5.05 -9.22 7.76
N GLN A 17 4.84 -8.25 6.87
CA GLN A 17 5.84 -7.26 6.47
C GLN A 17 5.19 -5.88 6.41
N LEU A 18 5.95 -4.85 6.79
CA LEU A 18 5.55 -3.44 6.62
C LEU A 18 6.28 -2.85 5.42
N ILE A 19 5.54 -2.16 4.56
CA ILE A 19 6.06 -1.49 3.37
C ILE A 19 5.75 0.00 3.50
N ASP A 20 6.77 0.83 3.35
CA ASP A 20 6.59 2.27 3.18
C ASP A 20 6.17 2.54 1.73
N PHE A 21 5.04 3.21 1.55
CA PHE A 21 4.43 3.51 0.26
C PHE A 21 4.35 5.01 0.07
N GLN A 22 4.80 5.47 -1.11
CA GLN A 22 4.76 6.87 -1.48
C GLN A 22 4.18 6.99 -2.89
N GLN A 23 3.22 7.89 -3.04
CA GLN A 23 2.60 8.14 -4.33
C GLN A 23 2.23 9.60 -4.47
N ALA A 24 2.41 10.14 -5.67
CA ALA A 24 1.83 11.43 -6.01
C ALA A 24 0.29 11.39 -5.88
N GLN A 25 -0.31 12.44 -5.32
CA GLN A 25 -1.77 12.58 -5.35
C GLN A 25 -2.27 12.58 -6.79
N THR A 26 -3.05 11.56 -7.14
CA THR A 26 -3.82 11.47 -8.39
C THR A 26 -5.31 11.64 -8.10
N GLN A 27 -6.16 11.49 -9.12
CA GLN A 27 -7.62 11.43 -8.93
C GLN A 27 -8.10 10.09 -8.35
N GLU A 28 -7.22 9.08 -8.30
CA GLU A 28 -7.56 7.76 -7.80
C GLU A 28 -7.50 7.73 -6.27
N SER A 29 -8.37 6.93 -5.66
CA SER A 29 -8.32 6.75 -4.21
C SER A 29 -7.04 6.02 -3.81
N LEU A 30 -6.33 6.51 -2.79
CA LEU A 30 -5.11 5.90 -2.27
C LEU A 30 -5.30 4.40 -1.96
N GLY A 31 -6.45 4.02 -1.40
CA GLY A 31 -6.75 2.62 -1.08
C GLY A 31 -6.92 1.72 -2.31
N ALA A 32 -7.34 2.25 -3.47
CA ALA A 32 -7.38 1.47 -4.71
C ALA A 32 -5.97 1.18 -5.21
N VAL A 33 -5.12 2.21 -5.26
CA VAL A 33 -3.74 2.06 -5.74
C VAL A 33 -2.91 1.15 -4.84
N ILE A 34 -3.08 1.24 -3.51
CA ILE A 34 -2.44 0.32 -2.55
C ILE A 34 -2.87 -1.12 -2.82
N ARG A 35 -4.15 -1.39 -3.09
CA ARG A 35 -4.63 -2.76 -3.38
C ARG A 35 -4.01 -3.31 -4.66
N GLU A 36 -3.94 -2.51 -5.72
CA GLU A 36 -3.33 -2.91 -6.99
C GLU A 36 -1.83 -3.16 -6.85
N TYR A 37 -1.13 -2.27 -6.14
CA TYR A 37 0.29 -2.42 -5.84
C TYR A 37 0.58 -3.74 -5.10
N VAL A 38 -0.17 -4.03 -4.03
CA VAL A 38 0.01 -5.24 -3.23
C VAL A 38 -0.33 -6.50 -4.04
N ALA A 39 -1.39 -6.46 -4.85
CA ALA A 39 -1.77 -7.58 -5.72
C ALA A 39 -0.71 -7.85 -6.80
N ALA A 40 -0.13 -6.81 -7.39
CA ALA A 40 0.95 -6.94 -8.39
C ALA A 40 2.22 -7.59 -7.81
N MET A 41 2.46 -7.43 -6.50
CA MET A 41 3.56 -8.11 -5.79
C MET A 41 3.22 -9.55 -5.38
N GLY A 42 2.00 -10.04 -5.62
CA GLY A 42 1.56 -11.36 -5.17
C GLY A 42 1.41 -11.46 -3.65
N LEU A 43 1.17 -10.33 -2.97
CA LEU A 43 1.04 -10.25 -1.51
C LEU A 43 -0.43 -10.09 -1.11
N ARG A 44 -0.76 -10.38 0.16
CA ARG A 44 -2.09 -10.13 0.72
C ARG A 44 -2.07 -8.87 1.57
N LEU A 45 -2.89 -7.89 1.24
CA LEU A 45 -3.09 -6.69 2.06
C LEU A 45 -3.79 -7.05 3.36
N ILE A 46 -3.23 -6.63 4.50
CA ILE A 46 -3.81 -6.83 5.84
C ILE A 46 -4.42 -5.52 6.32
N TYR A 47 -3.62 -4.46 6.34
CA TYR A 47 -4.00 -3.15 6.83
C TYR A 47 -3.13 -2.07 6.17
N TRP A 48 -3.62 -0.84 6.11
CA TRP A 48 -2.81 0.32 5.77
C TRP A 48 -3.31 1.56 6.49
N TYR A 49 -2.42 2.52 6.69
CA TYR A 49 -2.75 3.83 7.23
C TYR A 49 -1.88 4.92 6.59
N GLU A 50 -2.45 6.11 6.48
CA GLU A 50 -1.75 7.30 6.03
C GLU A 50 -0.98 7.91 7.21
N SER A 51 0.26 8.35 6.96
CA SER A 51 1.15 8.90 7.97
C SER A 51 1.15 10.42 8.03
#